data_AF-A3QGJ9-F1
#
_entry.id   AF-A3QGJ9-F1
#
_cell.length_a   1.000
_cell.length_b   1.000
_cell.length_c   1.000
_cell.angle_alpha   90.00
_cell.angle_beta   90.00
_cell.angle_gamma   90.00
#
_symmetry.space_group_name_H-M   'P 1'
#
loop_
_entity.id
_entity.type
_entity.pdbx_description
1 polymer ?
#
loop_
_entity_poly.entity_id
_entity_poly.type
_entity_poly.pdbx_seq_one_letter_code
_entity_poly.pdbx_strand_id
1 'polypeptide(L)'
;MLGSASLHILASITKPFNAALGQPRSKIMPSKESVQEILKAQGFTLDSTSGFGDAYKLDLGNGWQVSAYCSFEGNPFAGDVDKDTYEDIDVHLYDMIGTSHICTTDKKLEEKLPDIIRSLRANSDDDEILKCPKCKIRYVNPKTPSEGQKWKPFLSCSGMQIVGRGQNKGVLCDGISKKLPAVVKY
;
A
#
# COMPACT_ATOMS: atom_id res chain seq x y z
N MET A 1 -78.66 18.71 -37.44
CA MET A 1 -77.46 19.57 -37.28
C MET A 1 -76.38 18.72 -36.63
N LEU A 2 -75.26 18.55 -37.33
CA LEU A 2 -74.09 17.77 -36.92
C LEU A 2 -73.35 18.48 -35.79
N GLY A 3 -73.04 17.76 -34.72
CA GLY A 3 -72.33 18.27 -33.54
C GLY A 3 -71.18 17.36 -33.13
N SER A 4 -70.07 17.51 -33.86
CA SER A 4 -68.66 17.20 -33.56
C SER A 4 -68.31 16.49 -32.24
N ALA A 5 -67.58 15.38 -32.39
CA ALA A 5 -66.85 14.68 -31.35
C ALA A 5 -65.66 15.52 -30.83
N SER A 6 -65.30 15.35 -29.56
CA SER A 6 -63.98 15.71 -29.05
C SER A 6 -63.38 14.56 -28.24
N LEU A 7 -62.28 14.08 -28.80
CA LEU A 7 -61.39 13.02 -28.35
C LEU A 7 -60.66 13.45 -27.07
N HIS A 8 -60.73 12.66 -26.00
CA HIS A 8 -59.86 12.84 -24.84
C HIS A 8 -58.55 12.06 -25.06
N ILE A 9 -57.46 12.79 -25.25
CA ILE A 9 -56.09 12.25 -25.29
C ILE A 9 -55.55 12.25 -23.85
N LEU A 10 -55.41 11.05 -23.26
CA LEU A 10 -54.64 10.84 -22.04
C LEU A 10 -53.16 10.77 -22.41
N ALA A 11 -52.41 11.86 -22.15
CA ALA A 11 -50.96 11.88 -22.28
C ALA A 11 -50.31 11.14 -21.09
N SER A 12 -49.65 10.03 -21.38
CA SER A 12 -48.77 9.30 -20.46
C SER A 12 -47.62 10.17 -20.00
N ILE A 13 -47.56 10.49 -18.70
CA ILE A 13 -46.38 11.10 -18.07
C ILE A 13 -45.46 9.96 -17.61
N THR A 14 -44.59 9.48 -18.49
CA THR A 14 -43.42 8.70 -18.09
C THR A 14 -42.34 9.66 -17.61
N LYS A 15 -42.06 9.63 -16.31
CA LYS A 15 -40.90 10.33 -15.73
C LYS A 15 -39.62 9.80 -16.39
N PRO A 16 -38.70 10.65 -16.88
CA PRO A 16 -37.38 10.18 -17.26
C PRO A 16 -36.65 9.73 -16.00
N PHE A 17 -36.41 8.42 -15.94
CA PHE A 17 -35.49 7.79 -15.00
C PHE A 17 -34.08 8.24 -15.41
N ASN A 18 -33.59 9.34 -14.83
CA ASN A 18 -32.20 9.74 -14.97
C ASN A 18 -31.33 8.70 -14.25
N ALA A 19 -30.95 7.66 -14.98
CA ALA A 19 -29.82 6.82 -14.63
C ALA A 19 -28.56 7.70 -14.66
N ALA A 20 -28.20 8.24 -13.49
CA ALA A 20 -26.87 8.76 -13.26
C ALA A 20 -25.90 7.59 -13.45
N LEU A 21 -25.32 7.51 -14.65
CA LEU A 21 -24.15 6.70 -14.93
C LEU A 21 -23.12 7.06 -13.86
N GLY A 22 -22.80 6.09 -13.01
CA GLY A 22 -21.78 6.23 -11.99
C GLY A 22 -20.47 6.62 -12.66
N GLN A 23 -20.12 7.90 -12.59
CA GLN A 23 -18.74 8.31 -12.74
C GLN A 23 -17.92 7.48 -11.75
N PRO A 24 -16.79 6.90 -12.16
CA PRO A 24 -15.91 6.25 -11.20
C PRO A 24 -15.57 7.31 -10.15
N ARG A 25 -15.91 7.03 -8.89
CA ARG A 25 -15.46 7.88 -7.77
C ARG A 25 -13.96 8.03 -7.94
N SER A 26 -13.47 9.24 -8.19
CA SER A 26 -12.05 9.51 -8.22
C SER A 26 -11.48 8.98 -6.90
N LYS A 27 -10.46 8.12 -7.00
CA LYS A 27 -9.68 7.70 -5.82
C LYS A 27 -9.12 9.00 -5.25
N ILE A 28 -9.47 9.35 -4.01
CA ILE A 28 -8.88 10.51 -3.34
C ILE A 28 -7.45 10.10 -3.01
N MET A 29 -6.50 10.64 -3.75
CA MET A 29 -5.08 10.36 -3.58
C MET A 29 -4.52 11.20 -2.43
N PRO A 30 -3.60 10.66 -1.62
CA PRO A 30 -2.91 11.43 -0.60
C PRO A 30 -2.14 12.61 -1.21
N SER A 31 -2.34 13.81 -0.68
CA SER A 31 -1.49 14.95 -1.05
C SER A 31 -0.17 14.90 -0.29
N LYS A 32 0.90 15.39 -0.95
CA LYS A 32 2.24 15.43 -0.37
C LYS A 32 2.29 16.26 0.91
N GLU A 33 1.69 17.44 0.90
CA GLU A 33 1.67 18.35 2.04
C GLU A 33 1.00 17.71 3.27
N SER A 34 -0.20 17.15 3.10
CA SER A 34 -0.96 16.48 4.17
C SER A 34 -0.18 15.30 4.76
N VAL A 35 0.36 14.43 3.90
CA VAL A 35 1.17 13.28 4.34
C VAL A 35 2.43 13.72 5.09
N GLN A 36 3.10 14.77 4.63
CA GLN A 36 4.27 15.30 5.31
C GLN A 36 3.96 15.82 6.71
N GLU A 37 2.85 16.53 6.88
CA GLU A 37 2.40 17.02 8.19
C GLU A 37 2.10 15.87 9.13
N ILE A 38 1.35 14.86 8.66
CA ILE A 38 0.99 13.66 9.44
C ILE A 38 2.26 12.92 9.90
N LEU A 39 3.21 12.67 8.99
CA LEU A 39 4.45 11.96 9.30
C LEU A 39 5.31 12.75 10.30
N LYS A 40 5.51 14.06 10.08
CA LYS A 40 6.27 14.93 10.99
C LYS A 40 5.65 14.98 12.39
N ALA A 41 4.32 15.04 12.47
CA ALA A 41 3.61 15.03 13.76
C ALA A 41 3.85 13.74 14.57
N GLN A 42 4.15 12.62 13.91
CA GLN A 42 4.53 11.36 14.54
C GLN A 42 6.05 11.20 14.73
N GLY A 43 6.84 12.24 14.45
CA GLY A 43 8.29 12.25 14.66
C GLY A 43 9.11 11.68 13.51
N PHE A 44 8.52 11.41 12.34
CA PHE A 44 9.29 11.04 11.16
C PHE A 44 10.09 12.23 10.63
N THR A 45 11.28 11.93 10.12
CA THR A 45 12.13 12.87 9.39
C THR A 45 12.29 12.42 7.95
N LEU A 46 12.28 13.37 7.00
CA LEU A 46 12.62 13.07 5.60
C LEU A 46 14.07 12.60 5.53
N ASP A 47 14.28 11.41 4.96
CA ASP A 47 15.60 10.80 4.79
C ASP A 47 16.14 11.05 3.38
N SER A 48 15.32 10.81 2.36
CA SER A 48 15.70 11.03 0.97
C SER A 48 14.50 11.28 0.06
N THR A 49 14.75 11.91 -1.09
CA THR A 49 13.80 12.12 -2.17
C THR A 49 14.41 11.59 -3.46
N SER A 50 13.61 10.87 -4.25
CA SER A 50 14.02 10.33 -5.55
C SER A 50 13.03 10.72 -6.65
N GLY A 51 13.25 10.25 -7.88
CA GLY A 51 12.24 10.38 -8.94
C GLY A 51 11.00 9.51 -8.73
N PHE A 52 11.03 8.57 -7.79
CA PHE A 52 9.98 7.57 -7.55
C PHE A 52 9.14 7.88 -6.31
N GLY A 53 9.63 8.73 -5.40
CA GLY A 53 8.98 8.98 -4.12
C GLY A 53 9.89 9.61 -3.07
N ASP A 54 9.30 9.87 -1.92
CA ASP A 54 9.96 10.37 -0.71
C ASP A 54 10.07 9.26 0.33
N ALA A 55 11.23 9.16 0.98
CA ALA A 55 11.48 8.22 2.07
C ALA A 55 11.64 8.96 3.39
N TYR A 56 10.87 8.56 4.40
CA TYR A 56 10.93 9.09 5.76
C TYR A 56 11.35 8.00 6.73
N LYS A 57 11.99 8.40 7.84
CA LYS A 57 12.42 7.50 8.90
C LYS A 57 11.99 7.98 10.28
N LEU A 58 11.70 7.03 11.16
CA LEU A 58 11.44 7.23 12.58
C LEU A 58 12.30 6.25 13.38
N ASP A 59 13.11 6.76 14.32
CA ASP A 59 13.87 5.94 15.26
C ASP A 59 12.95 5.44 16.39
N LEU A 60 12.97 4.13 16.65
CA LEU A 60 12.17 3.54 17.73
C LEU A 60 12.90 3.57 19.08
N GLY A 61 14.19 3.90 19.14
CA GLY A 61 14.99 3.95 20.37
C GLY A 61 15.39 2.57 20.91
N ASN A 62 15.06 1.48 20.21
CA ASN A 62 15.48 0.11 20.52
C ASN A 62 16.49 -0.43 19.48
N GLY A 63 17.16 0.47 18.74
CA GLY A 63 18.08 0.12 17.66
C GLY A 63 17.40 -0.17 16.31
N TRP A 64 16.07 -0.14 16.27
CA TRP A 64 15.30 -0.27 15.04
C TRP A 64 14.77 1.07 14.54
N GLN A 65 14.48 1.10 13.24
CA GLN A 65 13.88 2.23 12.56
C GLN A 65 12.64 1.78 11.78
N VAL A 66 11.63 2.64 11.75
CA VAL A 66 10.49 2.54 10.83
C VAL A 66 10.78 3.41 9.62
N SER A 67 10.55 2.87 8.44
CA SER A 67 10.57 3.58 7.17
C SER A 67 9.13 3.80 6.71
N ALA A 68 8.84 5.01 6.22
CA ALA A 68 7.64 5.30 5.46
C ALA A 68 8.06 5.75 4.06
N TYR A 69 7.76 4.94 3.05
CA TYR A 69 8.01 5.26 1.65
C TYR A 69 6.73 5.74 1.00
N CYS A 70 6.77 6.95 0.45
CA CYS A 70 5.64 7.61 -0.21
C CYS A 70 5.90 7.63 -1.71
N SER A 71 5.25 6.73 -2.45
CA SER A 71 5.39 6.59 -3.91
C SER A 71 4.70 7.75 -4.61
N PHE A 72 5.37 8.46 -5.52
CA PHE A 72 4.71 9.49 -6.34
C PHE A 72 3.71 8.86 -7.32
N GLU A 73 2.65 9.58 -7.66
CA GLU A 73 1.71 9.14 -8.68
C GLU A 73 2.34 9.22 -10.09
N GLY A 74 2.13 8.19 -10.90
CA GLY A 74 2.48 8.19 -12.33
C GLY A 74 3.57 7.19 -12.69
N ASN A 75 4.17 7.37 -13.88
CA ASN A 75 5.21 6.50 -14.41
C ASN A 75 6.58 7.20 -14.42
N PRO A 76 7.45 6.90 -13.44
CA PRO A 76 8.79 7.50 -13.36
C PRO A 76 9.70 7.13 -14.53
N PHE A 77 9.47 5.99 -15.20
CA PHE A 77 10.25 5.61 -16.38
C PHE A 77 9.83 6.37 -17.65
N ALA A 78 8.61 6.91 -17.68
CA ALA A 78 8.13 7.75 -18.78
C ALA A 78 8.36 9.25 -18.52
N GLY A 79 8.85 9.63 -17.32
CA GLY A 79 8.97 11.02 -16.91
C GLY A 79 7.63 11.70 -16.62
N ASP A 80 6.55 10.93 -16.50
CA ASP A 80 5.19 11.40 -16.27
C ASP A 80 4.81 11.11 -14.81
N VAL A 81 5.24 11.98 -13.90
CA VAL A 81 5.10 11.83 -12.45
C VAL A 81 4.55 13.10 -11.84
N ASP A 82 3.46 12.98 -11.09
CA ASP A 82 2.97 14.02 -10.20
C ASP A 82 3.72 13.92 -8.86
N LYS A 83 4.48 14.97 -8.53
CA LYS A 83 5.29 15.03 -7.31
C LYS A 83 4.55 15.67 -6.13
N ASP A 84 3.33 16.14 -6.35
CA ASP A 84 2.47 16.76 -5.35
C ASP A 84 1.43 15.76 -4.79
N THR A 85 1.28 14.61 -5.43
CA THR A 85 0.43 13.50 -4.99
C THR A 85 1.26 12.23 -4.74
N TYR A 86 0.79 11.41 -3.81
CA TYR A 86 1.33 10.07 -3.58
C TYR A 86 0.31 9.00 -4.02
N GLU A 87 0.79 7.89 -4.58
CA GLU A 87 -0.06 6.73 -4.90
C GLU A 87 -0.48 5.95 -3.66
N ASP A 88 0.49 5.77 -2.76
CA ASP A 88 0.38 5.11 -1.47
C ASP A 88 1.53 5.49 -0.54
N ILE A 89 1.37 5.12 0.73
CA ILE A 89 2.38 5.24 1.77
C ILE A 89 2.59 3.85 2.36
N ASP A 90 3.76 3.24 2.09
CA ASP A 90 4.17 1.95 2.68
C ASP A 90 5.03 2.19 3.93
N VAL A 91 4.54 1.74 5.07
CA VAL A 91 5.18 1.87 6.38
C VAL A 91 5.61 0.50 6.88
N HIS A 92 6.91 0.34 7.14
CA HIS A 92 7.52 -0.94 7.53
C HIS A 92 8.78 -0.72 8.38
N LEU A 93 9.31 -1.77 9.01
CA LEU A 93 10.66 -1.67 9.59
C LEU A 93 11.70 -1.49 8.47
N TYR A 94 12.81 -0.83 8.78
CA TYR A 94 13.92 -0.59 7.84
C TYR A 94 14.31 -1.86 7.07
N ASP A 95 14.76 -1.69 5.82
CA ASP A 95 15.01 -2.77 4.85
C ASP A 95 13.77 -3.64 4.53
N MET A 96 12.55 -3.11 4.68
CA MET A 96 11.29 -3.84 4.46
C MET A 96 11.21 -5.13 5.30
N ILE A 97 11.69 -5.11 6.54
CA ILE A 97 11.67 -6.27 7.41
C ILE A 97 10.27 -6.47 8.00
N GLY A 98 9.78 -7.71 7.95
CA GLY A 98 8.47 -8.08 8.51
C GLY A 98 7.30 -7.55 7.68
N THR A 99 6.29 -7.01 8.36
CA THR A 99 5.03 -6.57 7.75
C THR A 99 5.16 -5.19 7.08
N SER A 100 4.64 -5.07 5.84
CA SER A 100 4.36 -3.78 5.20
C SER A 100 2.94 -3.31 5.48
N HIS A 101 2.78 -2.06 5.88
CA HIS A 101 1.49 -1.41 6.12
C HIS A 101 1.25 -0.32 5.08
N ILE A 102 0.29 -0.53 4.18
CA ILE A 102 0.04 0.35 3.05
C ILE A 102 -1.21 1.19 3.31
N CYS A 103 -1.04 2.51 3.40
CA CYS A 103 -2.12 3.48 3.49
C CYS A 103 -2.36 4.12 2.11
N THR A 104 -3.61 4.03 1.62
CA THR A 104 -3.97 4.53 0.28
C THR A 104 -4.59 5.93 0.28
N THR A 105 -4.81 6.52 1.46
CA THR A 105 -5.30 7.90 1.64
C THR A 105 -4.62 8.55 2.85
N ASP A 106 -4.58 9.88 2.86
CA ASP A 106 -4.11 10.69 3.99
C ASP A 106 -4.90 10.43 5.27
N LYS A 107 -6.24 10.36 5.18
CA LYS A 107 -7.11 10.04 6.32
C LYS A 107 -6.78 8.67 6.92
N LYS A 108 -6.52 7.66 6.08
CA LYS A 108 -6.14 6.33 6.58
C LYS A 108 -4.77 6.32 7.23
N LEU A 109 -3.84 7.08 6.69
CA LEU A 109 -2.55 7.29 7.31
C LEU A 109 -2.72 7.93 8.69
N GLU A 110 -3.42 9.06 8.79
CA GLU A 110 -3.67 9.77 10.06
C GLU A 110 -4.34 8.86 11.11
N GLU A 111 -5.39 8.13 10.72
CA GLU A 111 -6.13 7.23 11.61
C GLU A 111 -5.31 6.03 12.10
N LYS A 112 -4.37 5.52 11.29
CA LYS A 112 -3.72 4.21 11.51
C LYS A 112 -2.26 4.29 11.87
N LEU A 113 -1.56 5.38 11.54
CA LEU A 113 -0.12 5.50 11.75
C LEU A 113 0.30 5.26 13.21
N PRO A 114 -0.38 5.77 14.26
CA PRO A 114 -0.01 5.46 15.64
C PRO A 114 -0.09 3.96 15.97
N ASP A 115 -1.11 3.27 15.46
CA ASP A 115 -1.28 1.82 15.66
C ASP A 115 -0.24 1.01 14.88
N ILE A 116 0.09 1.45 13.66
CA ILE A 116 1.14 0.86 12.82
C ILE A 116 2.49 0.96 13.54
N ILE A 117 2.88 2.15 14.02
CA ILE A 117 4.14 2.36 14.76
C ILE A 117 4.20 1.45 16.00
N ARG A 118 3.10 1.38 16.75
CA ARG A 118 3.01 0.50 17.94
C ARG A 118 3.18 -0.97 17.57
N SER A 119 2.57 -1.42 16.48
CA SER A 119 2.71 -2.79 15.99
C SER A 119 4.14 -3.10 15.52
N LEU A 120 4.77 -2.20 14.76
CA LEU A 120 6.13 -2.37 14.28
C LEU A 120 7.14 -2.37 15.43
N ARG A 121 6.93 -1.52 16.44
CA ARG A 121 7.70 -1.55 17.69
C ARG A 121 7.58 -2.89 18.40
N ALA A 122 6.36 -3.36 18.65
CA ALA A 122 6.13 -4.65 19.30
C ALA A 122 6.78 -5.81 18.52
N ASN A 123 6.75 -5.75 17.18
CA ASN A 123 7.44 -6.74 16.35
C ASN A 123 8.96 -6.66 16.47
N SER A 124 9.53 -5.45 16.56
CA SER A 124 10.97 -5.23 16.70
C SER A 124 11.52 -5.56 18.10
N ASP A 125 10.66 -5.50 19.12
CA ASP A 125 11.02 -5.90 20.48
C ASP A 125 11.15 -7.44 20.61
N ASP A 126 10.58 -8.21 19.67
CA ASP A 126 10.75 -9.66 19.52
C ASP A 126 11.46 -9.98 18.20
N ASP A 127 12.79 -9.88 18.16
CA ASP A 127 13.60 -10.14 16.96
C ASP A 127 13.30 -11.51 16.31
N GLU A 128 12.95 -12.52 17.13
CA GLU A 128 12.68 -13.89 16.67
C GLU A 128 11.43 -14.01 15.80
N ILE A 129 10.42 -13.14 15.95
CA ILE A 129 9.25 -13.16 15.06
C ILE A 129 9.58 -12.64 13.66
N LEU A 130 10.63 -11.83 13.53
CA LEU A 130 11.15 -11.28 12.27
C LEU A 130 12.12 -12.23 11.56
N LYS A 131 12.66 -13.25 12.26
CA LYS A 131 13.60 -14.21 11.66
C LYS A 131 12.91 -15.25 10.78
N CYS A 132 13.63 -15.63 9.72
CA CYS A 132 13.28 -16.73 8.84
C CYS A 132 13.19 -18.04 9.64
N PRO A 133 12.05 -18.76 9.58
CA PRO A 133 11.88 -19.97 10.39
C PRO A 133 12.79 -21.13 9.95
N LYS A 134 13.29 -21.13 8.71
CA LYS A 134 14.16 -22.18 8.17
C LYS A 134 15.62 -21.97 8.57
N CYS A 135 16.19 -20.81 8.29
CA CYS A 135 17.62 -20.56 8.54
C CYS A 135 17.92 -19.89 9.89
N LYS A 136 16.91 -19.33 10.58
CA LYS A 136 17.01 -18.65 11.88
C LYS A 136 17.95 -17.44 11.98
N ILE A 137 18.76 -17.19 10.94
CA ILE A 137 19.78 -16.13 10.95
C ILE A 137 19.24 -14.86 10.26
N ARG A 138 18.61 -15.03 9.10
CA ARG A 138 18.15 -13.93 8.24
C ARG A 138 16.74 -13.48 8.59
N TYR A 139 16.43 -12.23 8.28
CA TYR A 139 15.07 -11.69 8.39
C TYR A 139 14.16 -12.15 7.25
N VAL A 140 12.87 -11.90 7.41
CA VAL A 140 11.87 -12.05 6.35
C VAL A 140 11.39 -10.70 5.84
N ASN A 141 11.08 -10.65 4.56
CA ASN A 141 10.57 -9.48 3.85
C ASN A 141 9.26 -9.82 3.14
N PRO A 142 8.36 -8.85 2.95
CA PRO A 142 7.14 -9.07 2.21
C PRO A 142 7.47 -9.32 0.73
N LYS A 143 6.73 -10.27 0.15
CA LYS A 143 6.63 -10.47 -1.29
C LYS A 143 5.19 -10.23 -1.69
N THR A 144 5.00 -9.35 -2.66
CA THR A 144 3.70 -8.96 -3.19
C THR A 144 3.56 -9.42 -4.64
N PRO A 145 2.38 -9.93 -5.04
CA PRO A 145 2.13 -10.28 -6.42
C PRO A 145 2.14 -9.02 -7.29
N SER A 146 2.79 -9.12 -8.44
CA SER A 146 2.60 -8.12 -9.50
C SER A 146 1.21 -8.25 -10.12
N GLU A 147 0.78 -7.24 -10.86
CA GLU A 147 -0.49 -7.25 -11.56
C GLU A 147 -0.67 -8.54 -12.41
N GLY A 148 -1.85 -9.15 -12.33
CA GLY A 148 -2.16 -10.41 -13.01
C GLY A 148 -1.72 -11.70 -12.29
N GLN A 149 -0.88 -11.62 -11.24
CA GLN A 149 -0.50 -12.79 -10.46
C GLN A 149 -1.56 -13.16 -9.42
N LYS A 150 -1.82 -14.47 -9.25
CA LYS A 150 -2.95 -14.99 -8.44
C LYS A 150 -2.58 -15.47 -7.03
N TRP A 151 -1.37 -15.20 -6.55
CA TRP A 151 -0.92 -15.63 -5.23
C TRP A 151 -1.05 -14.51 -4.19
N LYS A 152 -1.19 -14.87 -2.90
CA LYS A 152 -1.35 -13.92 -1.80
C LYS A 152 0.01 -13.47 -1.26
N PRO A 153 0.16 -12.21 -0.83
CA PRO A 153 1.39 -11.74 -0.20
C PRO A 153 1.87 -12.66 0.94
N PHE A 154 3.18 -12.85 1.03
CA PHE A 154 3.81 -13.71 2.06
C PHE A 154 5.17 -13.17 2.49
N LEU A 155 5.66 -13.61 3.65
CA LEU A 155 6.95 -13.22 4.19
C LEU A 155 8.03 -14.24 3.80
N SER A 156 8.94 -13.86 2.91
CA SER A 156 10.03 -14.72 2.44
C SER A 156 11.34 -14.37 3.12
N CYS A 157 12.21 -15.35 3.36
CA CYS A 157 13.59 -15.14 3.77
C CYS A 157 14.31 -14.11 2.86
N SER A 158 15.02 -13.14 3.45
CA SER A 158 15.81 -12.17 2.69
C SER A 158 16.92 -12.82 1.85
N GLY A 159 17.38 -14.01 2.25
CA GLY A 159 18.35 -14.82 1.51
C GLY A 159 17.73 -15.78 0.48
N MET A 160 16.47 -15.59 0.10
CA MET A 160 15.83 -16.39 -0.95
C MET A 160 16.39 -15.99 -2.31
N GLN A 161 17.37 -16.76 -2.77
CA GLN A 161 18.05 -16.55 -4.03
C GLN A 161 18.18 -17.88 -4.79
N ILE A 162 17.95 -17.81 -6.10
CA ILE A 162 18.26 -18.92 -7.00
C ILE A 162 19.78 -19.02 -7.14
N VAL A 163 20.31 -20.20 -6.87
CA VAL A 163 21.74 -20.51 -7.00
C VAL A 163 21.95 -21.62 -8.04
N GLY A 164 23.13 -21.64 -8.67
CA GLY A 164 23.46 -22.61 -9.72
C GLY A 164 22.83 -22.31 -11.09
N ARG A 165 23.08 -23.19 -12.07
CA ARG A 165 22.60 -23.10 -13.46
C ARG A 165 22.26 -24.50 -14.00
N GLY A 166 21.39 -24.56 -15.01
CA GLY A 166 21.00 -25.81 -15.67
C GLY A 166 20.31 -26.79 -14.71
N GLN A 167 20.72 -28.06 -14.74
CA GLN A 167 20.21 -29.11 -13.84
C GLN A 167 20.57 -28.89 -12.36
N ASN A 168 21.57 -28.05 -12.07
CA ASN A 168 22.03 -27.73 -10.71
C ASN A 168 21.39 -26.45 -10.15
N LYS A 169 20.26 -26.01 -10.72
CA LYS A 169 19.53 -24.83 -10.23
C LYS A 169 18.81 -25.20 -8.93
N GLY A 170 19.05 -24.43 -7.88
CA GLY A 170 18.41 -24.59 -6.57
C GLY A 170 18.08 -23.23 -5.92
N VAL A 171 17.60 -23.27 -4.68
CA VAL A 171 17.30 -22.08 -3.88
C VAL A 171 18.12 -22.14 -2.59
N LEU A 172 18.86 -21.07 -2.27
CA LEU A 172 19.72 -21.01 -1.09
C LEU A 172 18.92 -21.14 0.21
N CYS A 173 17.82 -20.40 0.32
CA CYS A 173 16.88 -20.53 1.42
C CYS A 173 15.47 -20.19 0.94
N ASP A 174 14.55 -21.15 1.01
CA ASP A 174 13.15 -21.02 0.61
C ASP A 174 12.20 -20.77 1.80
N GLY A 175 12.74 -20.37 2.96
CA GLY A 175 11.96 -20.22 4.19
C GLY A 175 10.89 -19.14 4.08
N ILE A 176 9.67 -19.46 4.51
CA ILE A 176 8.51 -18.55 4.55
C ILE A 176 7.98 -18.46 5.99
N SER A 177 7.74 -17.25 6.49
CA SER A 177 7.13 -17.03 7.81
C SER A 177 5.61 -16.81 7.68
N LYS A 178 4.87 -17.33 8.66
CA LYS A 178 3.44 -17.08 8.86
C LYS A 178 3.13 -16.41 10.21
N LYS A 179 4.17 -16.03 10.95
CA LYS A 179 4.04 -15.44 12.30
C LYS A 179 3.37 -14.06 12.26
N LEU A 180 3.59 -13.34 11.17
CA LEU A 180 3.07 -12.00 10.91
C LEU A 180 2.40 -11.97 9.52
N PRO A 181 1.41 -11.08 9.30
CA PRO A 181 0.93 -10.80 7.95
C PRO A 181 2.06 -10.18 7.12
N ALA A 182 2.11 -10.49 5.82
CA ALA A 182 3.10 -9.87 4.95
C ALA A 182 2.74 -8.42 4.61
N VAL A 183 1.47 -8.18 4.32
CA VAL A 183 0.96 -6.86 3.95
C VAL A 183 -0.38 -6.64 4.63
N VAL A 184 -0.57 -5.45 5.20
CA VAL A 184 -1.85 -4.96 5.70
C VAL A 184 -2.18 -3.67 4.93
N LYS A 185 -3.37 -3.61 4.32
CA LYS A 185 -3.82 -2.44 3.54
C LYS A 185 -4.93 -1.70 4.27
N TYR A 186 -4.90 -0.37 4.23
CA TYR A 186 -5.86 0.52 4.88
C TYR A 186 -6.56 1.48 3.91
#